data_AF-A0A354T6Z0-F1
#
_entry.id   AF-A0A354T6Z0-F1
#
_cell.length_a   1.000
_cell.length_b   1.000
_cell.length_c   1.000
_cell.angle_alpha   90.00
_cell.angle_beta   90.00
_cell.angle_gamma   90.00
#
_symmetry.space_group_name_H-M   'P 1'
#
loop_
_entity.id
_entity.type
_entity.pdbx_description
1 polymer ?
#
loop_
_entity_poly.entity_id
_entity_poly.type
_entity_poly.pdbx_seq_one_letter_code
_entity_poly.pdbx_strand_id
1 'polypeptide(L)'
;MKAWSITICLSAFAFSSMASAEPKRVHVFVALADNASQGIAPVPAKIGNGDDAAANLYWGTTDGLKSVFGRSKAWKLEKTEENPTLEILERRSYRHTTKDCLLVAEAWRGKNIHQCLEAFFANLHGRKSDLTAFIGHNGLMDAPVGVTAVDPSAQPTDAIILCCISARYFKPHLEALQARPVLTTEQLMYPGAFLLRDALDVWLRGGSRPEMRMAAARAYAANQKISVNAAAGVFSKLE
;
A
#
# COMPACT_ATOMS: atom_id res chain seq x y z
N MET A 1 -4.64 -76.32 25.49
CA MET A 1 -3.87 -75.11 25.11
C MET A 1 -4.72 -74.31 24.15
N LYS A 2 -5.29 -73.18 24.58
CA LYS A 2 -6.16 -72.32 23.74
C LYS A 2 -5.34 -71.11 23.31
N ALA A 3 -5.12 -70.96 22.00
CA ALA A 3 -4.43 -69.81 21.43
C ALA A 3 -5.44 -68.67 21.19
N TRP A 4 -5.12 -67.49 21.71
CA TRP A 4 -5.84 -66.24 21.41
C TRP A 4 -5.07 -65.49 20.33
N SER A 5 -5.70 -65.28 19.18
CA SER A 5 -5.18 -64.40 18.13
C SER A 5 -5.69 -62.99 18.38
N ILE A 6 -4.78 -62.07 18.65
CA ILE A 6 -5.05 -60.63 18.75
C ILE A 6 -4.86 -60.04 17.36
N THR A 7 -5.95 -59.67 16.70
CA THR A 7 -5.91 -58.92 15.44
C THR A 7 -5.74 -57.43 15.76
N ILE A 8 -4.55 -56.88 15.46
CA ILE A 8 -4.27 -55.45 15.57
C ILE A 8 -4.72 -54.78 14.26
N CYS A 9 -5.82 -54.03 14.29
CA CYS A 9 -6.20 -53.13 13.20
C CYS A 9 -5.29 -51.90 13.22
N LEU A 10 -4.35 -51.82 12.28
CA LEU A 10 -3.62 -50.58 11.99
C LEU A 10 -4.56 -49.62 11.25
N SER A 11 -5.10 -48.62 11.95
CA SER A 11 -5.78 -47.50 11.33
C SER A 11 -4.75 -46.55 10.73
N ALA A 12 -4.67 -46.52 9.40
CA ALA A 12 -3.88 -45.53 8.66
C ALA A 12 -4.52 -44.14 8.80
N PHE A 13 -4.00 -43.31 9.70
CA PHE A 13 -4.34 -41.89 9.75
C PHE A 13 -3.72 -41.17 8.56
N ALA A 14 -4.53 -40.90 7.53
CA ALA A 14 -4.16 -39.99 6.46
C ALA A 14 -4.10 -38.56 7.02
N PHE A 15 -2.89 -38.04 7.22
CA PHE A 15 -2.67 -36.61 7.47
C PHE A 15 -2.95 -35.85 6.18
N SER A 16 -4.16 -35.33 6.02
CA SER A 16 -4.45 -34.31 5.01
C SER A 16 -3.71 -33.03 5.39
N SER A 17 -2.64 -32.69 4.68
CA SER A 17 -2.05 -31.35 4.78
C SER A 17 -3.09 -30.35 4.26
N MET A 18 -3.72 -29.59 5.16
CA MET A 18 -4.41 -28.38 4.72
C MET A 18 -3.33 -27.41 4.26
N ALA A 19 -3.15 -27.30 2.95
CA ALA A 19 -2.39 -26.19 2.37
C ALA A 19 -3.13 -24.90 2.77
N SER A 20 -2.58 -24.17 3.74
CA SER A 20 -3.05 -22.82 4.05
C SER A 20 -2.87 -21.98 2.80
N ALA A 21 -3.92 -21.31 2.34
CA ALA A 21 -3.77 -20.28 1.33
C ALA A 21 -2.73 -19.25 1.81
N GLU A 22 -1.94 -18.71 0.88
CA GLU A 22 -1.00 -17.65 1.23
C GLU A 22 -1.76 -16.43 1.77
N PRO A 23 -1.22 -15.73 2.78
CA PRO A 23 -1.83 -14.52 3.30
C PRO A 23 -1.97 -13.47 2.19
N LYS A 24 -3.05 -12.67 2.25
CA LYS A 24 -3.19 -11.49 1.38
C LYS A 24 -1.99 -10.56 1.57
N ARG A 25 -1.41 -10.09 0.48
CA ARG A 25 -0.24 -9.20 0.49
C ARG A 25 -0.63 -7.78 0.08
N VAL A 26 -0.23 -6.83 0.90
CA VAL A 26 -0.23 -5.39 0.59
C VAL A 26 1.21 -4.92 0.51
N HIS A 27 1.62 -4.30 -0.60
CA HIS A 27 2.95 -3.66 -0.71
C HIS A 27 2.77 -2.15 -0.85
N VAL A 28 3.44 -1.38 0.00
CA VAL A 28 3.33 0.08 0.05
C VAL A 28 4.67 0.73 -0.26
N PHE A 29 4.70 1.49 -1.34
CA PHE A 29 5.83 2.28 -1.79
C PHE A 29 5.64 3.72 -1.32
N VAL A 30 6.47 4.18 -0.38
CA VAL A 30 6.41 5.55 0.14
C VAL A 30 7.60 6.33 -0.39
N ALA A 31 7.37 7.21 -1.35
CA ALA A 31 8.38 8.18 -1.79
C ALA A 31 8.45 9.30 -0.76
N LEU A 32 9.55 9.39 -0.01
CA LEU A 32 9.73 10.41 1.03
C LEU A 32 9.73 11.81 0.42
N ALA A 33 9.14 12.77 1.15
CA ALA A 33 9.12 14.17 0.71
C ALA A 33 10.56 14.72 0.66
N ASP A 34 10.93 15.37 -0.44
CA ASP A 34 12.26 15.95 -0.60
C ASP A 34 12.21 17.29 -1.33
N ASN A 35 12.38 18.36 -0.56
CA ASN A 35 12.40 19.73 -1.09
C ASN A 35 13.54 19.98 -2.08
N ALA A 36 14.62 19.20 -2.00
CA ALA A 36 15.83 19.45 -2.79
C ALA A 36 15.80 18.80 -4.18
N SER A 37 15.07 17.69 -4.32
CA SER A 37 15.11 16.85 -5.53
C SER A 37 13.78 16.68 -6.25
N GLN A 38 12.65 17.03 -5.62
CA GLN A 38 11.31 16.84 -6.17
C GLN A 38 10.66 18.17 -6.54
N GLY A 39 9.74 18.14 -7.50
CA GLY A 39 8.87 19.26 -7.88
C GLY A 39 7.72 19.52 -6.88
N ILE A 40 7.88 19.13 -5.61
CA ILE A 40 6.85 19.33 -4.58
C ILE A 40 6.72 20.80 -4.20
N ALA A 41 5.52 21.18 -3.74
CA ALA A 41 5.38 22.39 -2.93
C ALA A 41 6.29 22.25 -1.69
N PRO A 42 7.25 23.16 -1.45
CA PRO A 42 8.18 23.02 -0.34
C PRO A 42 7.46 22.90 1.00
N VAL A 43 7.88 21.93 1.79
CA VAL A 43 7.40 21.73 3.17
C VAL A 43 8.49 22.17 4.16
N PRO A 44 8.21 22.31 5.48
CA PRO A 44 9.26 22.64 6.45
C PRO A 44 10.47 21.69 6.32
N ALA A 45 11.68 22.24 6.34
CA ALA A 45 12.92 21.51 6.03
C ALA A 45 13.07 20.17 6.78
N LYS A 46 12.63 20.12 8.04
CA LYS A 46 12.67 18.91 8.87
C LYS A 46 11.84 17.75 8.27
N ILE A 47 10.67 18.04 7.73
CA ILE A 47 9.75 17.00 7.20
C ILE A 47 9.88 16.82 5.69
N GLY A 48 10.64 17.69 5.02
CA GLY A 48 10.97 17.64 3.60
C GLY A 48 12.40 17.20 3.31
N ASN A 49 13.05 16.51 4.25
CA ASN A 49 14.33 15.86 4.04
C ASN A 49 14.10 14.42 3.56
N GLY A 50 14.41 14.16 2.29
CA GLY A 50 14.25 12.84 1.65
C GLY A 50 15.18 11.76 2.19
N ASP A 51 16.21 12.13 2.96
CA ASP A 51 17.18 11.22 3.56
C ASP A 51 16.94 10.97 5.07
N ASP A 52 15.87 11.54 5.66
CA ASP A 52 15.48 11.35 7.06
C ASP A 52 14.07 10.77 7.19
N ALA A 53 13.95 9.45 7.12
CA ALA A 53 12.67 8.76 7.27
C ALA A 53 11.98 9.05 8.61
N ALA A 54 12.73 9.26 9.70
CA ALA A 54 12.17 9.40 11.04
C ALA A 54 11.41 10.73 11.23
N ALA A 55 11.81 11.78 10.51
CA ALA A 55 11.11 13.06 10.51
C ALA A 55 10.22 13.28 9.28
N ASN A 56 10.39 12.50 8.21
CA ASN A 56 9.76 12.77 6.91
C ASN A 56 8.23 12.81 6.96
N LEU A 57 7.65 13.73 6.20
CA LEU A 57 6.22 13.98 6.07
C LEU A 57 5.41 12.69 5.84
N TYR A 58 5.83 11.83 4.93
CA TYR A 58 5.05 10.65 4.53
C TYR A 58 5.35 9.39 5.34
N TRP A 59 6.33 9.44 6.25
CA TRP A 59 6.76 8.27 7.01
C TRP A 59 6.72 8.49 8.52
N GLY A 60 7.59 9.35 9.05
CA GLY A 60 7.83 9.50 10.48
C GLY A 60 6.93 10.48 11.22
N THR A 61 6.29 11.43 10.52
CA THR A 61 5.33 12.33 11.16
C THR A 61 4.10 11.58 11.68
N THR A 62 3.25 12.24 12.49
CA THR A 62 2.02 11.66 13.05
C THR A 62 1.15 10.97 12.00
N ASP A 63 1.06 11.55 10.81
CA ASP A 63 0.21 11.08 9.71
C ASP A 63 0.98 10.23 8.68
N GLY A 64 2.30 10.09 8.86
CA GLY A 64 3.15 9.23 8.05
C GLY A 64 2.96 7.74 8.36
N LEU A 65 3.38 6.88 7.43
CA LEU A 65 3.09 5.45 7.48
C LEU A 65 3.59 4.77 8.76
N LYS A 66 4.84 5.02 9.15
CA LYS A 66 5.44 4.43 10.37
C LYS A 66 4.60 4.74 11.61
N SER A 67 4.17 5.99 11.76
CA SER A 67 3.40 6.43 12.91
C SER A 67 1.94 5.99 12.88
N VAL A 68 1.30 5.99 11.71
CA VAL A 68 -0.10 5.55 11.55
C VAL A 68 -0.23 4.05 11.83
N PHE A 69 0.62 3.23 11.22
CA PHE A 69 0.56 1.78 11.39
C PHE A 69 1.21 1.33 12.70
N GLY A 70 2.25 2.01 13.19
CA GLY A 70 2.85 1.74 14.49
C GLY A 70 1.90 1.97 15.68
N ARG A 71 0.95 2.89 15.56
CA ARG A 71 -0.09 3.14 16.57
C ARG A 71 -1.36 2.30 16.37
N SER A 72 -1.41 1.49 15.32
CA SER A 72 -2.60 0.72 14.99
C SER A 72 -2.85 -0.40 16.00
N LYS A 73 -4.13 -0.62 16.32
CA LYS A 73 -4.57 -1.82 17.05
C LYS A 73 -4.79 -3.01 16.10
N ALA A 74 -5.12 -2.73 14.84
CA ALA A 74 -5.42 -3.72 13.81
C ALA A 74 -4.16 -4.26 13.11
N TRP A 75 -3.08 -3.47 13.08
CA TRP A 75 -1.81 -3.87 12.45
C TRP A 75 -0.72 -3.98 13.52
N LYS A 76 -0.02 -5.11 13.56
CA LYS A 76 1.12 -5.34 14.46
C LYS A 76 2.39 -5.44 13.67
N LEU A 77 3.39 -4.67 14.08
CA LEU A 77 4.72 -4.70 13.50
C LEU A 77 5.35 -6.09 13.72
N GLU A 78 5.82 -6.72 12.65
CA GLU A 78 6.56 -7.98 12.71
C GLU A 78 8.06 -7.75 12.55
N LYS A 79 8.45 -6.89 11.59
CA LYS A 79 9.86 -6.65 11.26
C LYS A 79 10.10 -5.19 10.93
N THR A 80 11.28 -4.71 11.31
CA THR A 80 11.89 -3.48 10.79
C THR A 80 13.25 -3.84 10.22
N GLU A 81 13.53 -3.32 9.02
CA GLU A 81 14.82 -3.44 8.35
C GLU A 81 15.30 -2.03 8.03
N GLU A 82 16.45 -1.65 8.57
CA GLU A 82 17.08 -0.36 8.27
C GLU A 82 17.98 -0.50 7.05
N ASN A 83 17.89 0.44 6.12
CA ASN A 83 18.67 0.51 4.89
C ASN A 83 18.76 -0.83 4.11
N PRO A 84 17.62 -1.50 3.78
CA PRO A 84 17.65 -2.77 3.08
C PRO A 84 18.27 -2.68 1.68
N THR A 85 18.25 -1.50 1.06
CA THR A 85 19.00 -1.15 -0.15
C THR A 85 19.51 0.29 -0.04
N LEU A 86 20.25 0.77 -1.03
CA LEU A 86 20.73 2.17 -1.03
C LEU A 86 19.58 3.18 -1.16
N GLU A 87 18.52 2.82 -1.86
CA GLU A 87 17.35 3.64 -2.20
C GLU A 87 16.29 3.65 -1.08
N ILE A 88 16.27 2.63 -0.23
CA ILE A 88 15.24 2.44 0.80
C ILE A 88 15.87 2.65 2.17
N LEU A 89 15.37 3.61 2.95
CA LEU A 89 15.85 3.90 4.30
C LEU A 89 15.33 2.94 5.36
N GLU A 90 14.08 2.51 5.23
CA GLU A 90 13.44 1.62 6.20
C GLU A 90 12.39 0.77 5.46
N ARG A 91 12.38 -0.54 5.73
CA ARG A 91 11.28 -1.43 5.37
C ARG A 91 10.64 -1.95 6.64
N ARG A 92 9.31 -1.95 6.70
CA ARG A 92 8.53 -2.46 7.83
C ARG A 92 7.51 -3.47 7.34
N SER A 93 7.39 -4.59 8.02
CA SER A 93 6.30 -5.54 7.81
C SER A 93 5.32 -5.53 8.97
N TYR A 94 4.02 -5.57 8.65
CA TYR A 94 2.95 -5.60 9.62
C TYR A 94 1.98 -6.74 9.31
N ARG A 95 1.52 -7.45 10.33
CA ARG A 95 0.43 -8.42 10.22
C ARG A 95 -0.87 -7.86 10.77
N HIS A 96 -1.96 -8.09 10.05
CA HIS A 96 -3.28 -7.76 10.54
C HIS A 96 -3.71 -8.72 11.67
N THR A 97 -4.32 -8.21 12.74
CA THR A 97 -4.59 -9.01 13.96
C THR A 97 -5.70 -10.05 13.80
N THR A 98 -6.64 -9.83 12.88
CA THR A 98 -7.83 -10.70 12.70
C THR A 98 -8.06 -11.14 11.26
N LYS A 99 -7.18 -10.75 10.34
CA LYS A 99 -7.28 -11.08 8.90
C LYS A 99 -5.94 -11.66 8.50
N ASP A 100 -5.95 -12.66 7.64
CA ASP A 100 -4.71 -13.24 7.14
C ASP A 100 -4.12 -12.34 6.05
N CYS A 101 -3.48 -11.25 6.49
CA CYS A 101 -2.91 -10.24 5.64
C CYS A 101 -1.57 -9.72 6.18
N LEU A 102 -0.59 -9.68 5.29
CA LEU A 102 0.72 -9.07 5.49
C LEU A 102 0.81 -7.76 4.70
N LEU A 103 1.25 -6.69 5.36
CA LEU A 103 1.59 -5.42 4.74
C LEU A 103 3.09 -5.21 4.82
N VAL A 104 3.74 -4.96 3.69
CA VAL A 104 5.14 -4.54 3.60
C VAL A 104 5.17 -3.09 3.11
N ALA A 105 5.84 -2.23 3.85
CA ALA A 105 5.99 -0.82 3.50
C ALA A 105 7.45 -0.41 3.43
N GLU A 106 7.80 0.39 2.43
CA GLU A 106 9.17 0.83 2.17
C GLU A 106 9.24 2.36 2.10
N ALA A 107 10.17 2.94 2.86
CA ALA A 107 10.50 4.36 2.86
C ALA A 107 11.61 4.63 1.84
N TRP A 108 11.23 4.98 0.61
CA TRP A 108 12.16 5.29 -0.47
C TRP A 108 12.71 6.70 -0.31
N ARG A 109 14.04 6.86 -0.37
CA ARG A 109 14.71 8.17 -0.35
C ARG A 109 14.06 9.10 -1.36
N GLY A 110 13.83 10.35 -0.98
CA GLY A 110 13.02 11.25 -1.80
C GLY A 110 13.61 11.52 -3.19
N LYS A 111 14.94 11.65 -3.30
CA LYS A 111 15.66 11.73 -4.59
C LYS A 111 15.47 10.52 -5.50
N ASN A 112 14.98 9.40 -4.97
CA ASN A 112 14.74 8.16 -5.71
C ASN A 112 13.26 7.96 -6.05
N ILE A 113 12.45 9.02 -6.13
CA ILE A 113 11.03 8.92 -6.46
C ILE A 113 10.76 8.24 -7.81
N HIS A 114 11.61 8.44 -8.82
CA HIS A 114 11.44 7.77 -10.11
C HIS A 114 11.69 6.26 -9.99
N GLN A 115 12.76 5.85 -9.32
CA GLN A 115 13.02 4.42 -9.05
C GLN A 115 11.93 3.80 -8.17
N CYS A 116 11.36 4.57 -7.25
CA CYS A 116 10.21 4.15 -6.43
C CYS A 116 8.98 3.88 -7.31
N LEU A 117 8.69 4.75 -8.29
CA LEU A 117 7.60 4.55 -9.25
C LEU A 117 7.87 3.35 -10.18
N GLU A 118 9.10 3.18 -10.67
CA GLU A 118 9.50 2.00 -11.45
C GLU A 118 9.27 0.70 -10.65
N ALA A 119 9.67 0.68 -9.38
CA ALA A 119 9.45 -0.47 -8.50
C ALA A 119 7.96 -0.72 -8.21
N PHE A 120 7.19 0.34 -7.99
CA PHE A 120 5.73 0.28 -7.84
C PHE A 120 5.06 -0.35 -9.08
N PHE A 121 5.42 0.12 -10.28
CA PHE A 121 4.88 -0.43 -11.52
C PHE A 121 5.37 -1.85 -11.79
N ALA A 122 6.62 -2.17 -11.49
CA ALA A 122 7.14 -3.53 -11.58
C ALA A 122 6.42 -4.49 -10.62
N ASN A 123 5.99 -4.01 -9.45
CA ASN A 123 5.20 -4.78 -8.49
C ASN A 123 3.80 -5.11 -9.04
N LEU A 124 3.15 -4.12 -9.65
CA LEU A 124 1.86 -4.28 -10.35
C LEU A 124 2.00 -5.24 -11.55
N HIS A 125 3.00 -5.02 -12.40
CA HIS A 125 3.29 -5.86 -13.57
C HIS A 125 3.50 -7.33 -13.17
N GLY A 126 4.32 -7.55 -12.14
CA GLY A 126 4.64 -8.89 -11.65
C GLY A 126 3.56 -9.51 -10.74
N ARG A 127 2.47 -8.78 -10.45
CA ARG A 127 1.38 -9.21 -9.57
C ARG A 127 1.88 -9.76 -8.24
N LYS A 128 2.90 -9.11 -7.68
CA LYS A 128 3.62 -9.60 -6.48
C LYS A 128 2.80 -9.43 -5.20
N SER A 129 1.76 -8.60 -5.23
CA SER A 129 0.81 -8.40 -4.14
C SER A 129 -0.63 -8.37 -4.63
N ASP A 130 -1.57 -8.63 -3.73
CA ASP A 130 -3.01 -8.48 -3.98
C ASP A 130 -3.42 -7.01 -4.08
N LEU A 131 -2.73 -6.15 -3.33
CA LEU A 131 -2.85 -4.70 -3.42
C LEU A 131 -1.47 -4.04 -3.42
N THR A 132 -1.27 -3.09 -4.33
CA THR A 132 -0.09 -2.21 -4.35
C THR A 132 -0.50 -0.78 -4.05
N ALA A 133 0.18 -0.14 -3.12
CA ALA A 133 -0.09 1.25 -2.75
C ALA A 133 1.12 2.15 -2.99
N PHE A 134 0.86 3.37 -3.45
CA PHE A 134 1.86 4.44 -3.54
C PHE A 134 1.45 5.62 -2.66
N ILE A 135 2.40 6.18 -1.92
CA ILE A 135 2.21 7.39 -1.09
C ILE A 135 3.37 8.35 -1.35
N GLY A 136 3.05 9.61 -1.63
CA GLY A 136 4.04 10.68 -1.66
C GLY A 136 3.71 11.79 -2.65
N HIS A 137 4.75 12.46 -3.14
CA HIS A 137 4.62 13.34 -4.30
C HIS A 137 4.19 12.58 -5.54
N ASN A 138 3.50 13.25 -6.47
CA ASN A 138 3.25 12.67 -7.78
C ASN A 138 4.49 12.83 -8.67
N GLY A 139 5.40 11.87 -8.62
CA GLY A 139 6.62 11.89 -9.44
C GLY A 139 6.37 11.88 -10.95
N LEU A 140 5.19 11.45 -11.42
CA LEU A 140 4.81 11.55 -12.84
C LEU A 140 4.56 13.00 -13.29
N MET A 141 4.41 13.94 -12.34
CA MET A 141 4.39 15.37 -12.64
C MET A 141 5.80 15.94 -12.87
N ASP A 142 6.84 15.27 -12.40
CA ASP A 142 8.23 15.71 -12.53
C ASP A 142 8.88 15.14 -13.80
N ALA A 143 8.69 13.83 -14.04
CA ALA A 143 9.18 13.16 -15.25
C ALA A 143 8.34 11.93 -15.62
N PRO A 144 8.31 11.53 -16.90
CA PRO A 144 7.64 10.30 -17.31
C PRO A 144 8.39 9.06 -16.81
N VAL A 145 7.63 8.05 -16.40
CA VAL A 145 8.11 6.68 -16.14
C VAL A 145 7.42 5.74 -17.13
N GLY A 146 8.19 4.91 -17.82
CA GLY A 146 7.66 3.95 -18.80
C GLY A 146 7.14 2.68 -18.14
N VAL A 147 6.13 2.05 -18.74
CA VAL A 147 5.66 0.71 -18.36
C VAL A 147 5.51 -0.17 -19.60
N THR A 148 5.82 -1.45 -19.45
CA THR A 148 5.53 -2.47 -20.46
C THR A 148 4.12 -3.01 -20.20
N ALA A 149 3.31 -3.10 -21.25
CA ALA A 149 1.95 -3.63 -21.12
C ALA A 149 1.97 -5.14 -20.83
N VAL A 150 0.97 -5.60 -20.09
CA VAL A 150 0.78 -7.04 -19.77
C VAL A 150 -0.29 -7.68 -20.64
N ASP A 151 -0.23 -9.01 -20.76
CA ASP A 151 -1.25 -9.77 -21.50
C ASP A 151 -2.64 -9.74 -20.81
N PRO A 152 -3.75 -9.67 -21.59
CA PRO A 152 -5.15 -9.61 -21.12
C PRO A 152 -5.65 -10.72 -20.19
N SER A 153 -4.89 -11.79 -19.99
CA SER A 153 -5.42 -13.03 -19.40
C SER A 153 -5.23 -13.16 -17.89
N ALA A 154 -4.71 -12.14 -17.20
CA ALA A 154 -4.31 -12.28 -15.80
C ALA A 154 -5.13 -11.41 -14.82
N GLN A 155 -5.42 -11.99 -13.64
CA GLN A 155 -6.29 -11.43 -12.60
C GLN A 155 -5.75 -10.11 -12.01
N PRO A 156 -6.47 -8.98 -12.16
CA PRO A 156 -5.92 -7.65 -11.88
C PRO A 156 -5.49 -7.48 -10.42
N THR A 157 -4.33 -6.86 -10.21
CA THR A 157 -3.88 -6.41 -8.88
C THR A 157 -4.56 -5.09 -8.54
N ASP A 158 -5.03 -4.94 -7.30
CA ASP A 158 -5.64 -3.69 -6.84
C ASP A 158 -4.58 -2.62 -6.60
N ALA A 159 -4.91 -1.38 -6.94
CA ALA A 159 -4.00 -0.24 -6.78
C ALA A 159 -4.64 0.90 -5.98
N ILE A 160 -3.90 1.40 -4.98
CA ILE A 160 -4.21 2.63 -4.25
C ILE A 160 -3.08 3.63 -4.54
N ILE A 161 -3.42 4.82 -5.05
CA ILE A 161 -2.43 5.84 -5.34
C ILE A 161 -2.81 7.11 -4.59
N LEU A 162 -2.00 7.45 -3.58
CA LEU A 162 -2.16 8.63 -2.73
C LEU A 162 -1.05 9.62 -3.05
N CYS A 163 -1.33 10.48 -4.02
CA CYS A 163 -0.54 11.65 -4.37
C CYS A 163 -1.45 12.67 -5.06
N CYS A 164 -0.94 13.83 -5.48
CA CYS A 164 -1.73 14.83 -6.20
C CYS A 164 -2.19 14.32 -7.58
N ILE A 165 -3.48 14.48 -7.92
CA ILE A 165 -4.05 14.24 -9.26
C ILE A 165 -3.69 12.85 -9.84
N SER A 166 -3.61 11.83 -8.99
CA SER A 166 -3.17 10.49 -9.40
C SER A 166 -4.08 9.87 -10.46
N ALA A 167 -5.37 10.18 -10.44
CA ALA A 167 -6.36 9.62 -11.37
C ALA A 167 -5.98 9.88 -12.83
N ARG A 168 -5.54 11.10 -13.15
CA ARG A 168 -5.13 11.47 -14.51
C ARG A 168 -3.77 10.89 -14.87
N TYR A 169 -2.78 11.07 -14.00
CA TYR A 169 -1.38 10.75 -14.33
C TYR A 169 -1.10 9.24 -14.38
N PHE A 170 -1.74 8.46 -13.51
CA PHE A 170 -1.50 7.02 -13.42
C PHE A 170 -2.41 6.21 -14.34
N LYS A 171 -3.53 6.76 -14.83
CA LYS A 171 -4.49 6.04 -15.69
C LYS A 171 -3.84 5.28 -16.85
N PRO A 172 -3.03 5.90 -17.73
CA PRO A 172 -2.45 5.16 -18.86
C PRO A 172 -1.52 4.02 -18.40
N HIS A 173 -0.80 4.19 -17.28
CA HIS A 173 0.04 3.15 -16.71
C HIS A 173 -0.77 1.99 -16.13
N LEU A 174 -1.83 2.29 -15.38
CA LEU A 174 -2.71 1.27 -14.80
C LEU A 174 -3.47 0.50 -15.88
N GLU A 175 -3.89 1.17 -16.96
CA GLU A 175 -4.52 0.52 -18.12
C GLU A 175 -3.54 -0.41 -18.83
N ALA A 176 -2.30 0.03 -19.09
CA ALA A 176 -1.26 -0.81 -19.68
C ALA A 176 -0.93 -2.04 -18.83
N LEU A 177 -0.93 -1.88 -17.50
CA LEU A 177 -0.66 -2.95 -16.53
C LEU A 177 -1.88 -3.79 -16.16
N GLN A 178 -3.07 -3.44 -16.67
CA GLN A 178 -4.36 -4.03 -16.28
C GLN A 178 -4.54 -4.09 -14.75
N ALA A 179 -4.03 -3.07 -14.07
CA ALA A 179 -4.21 -2.90 -12.63
C ALA A 179 -5.60 -2.31 -12.37
N ARG A 180 -6.25 -2.74 -11.29
CA ARG A 180 -7.57 -2.25 -10.91
C ARG A 180 -7.39 -1.10 -9.90
N PRO A 181 -7.56 0.18 -10.29
CA PRO A 181 -7.59 1.26 -9.31
C PRO A 181 -8.79 1.05 -8.37
N VAL A 182 -8.52 1.10 -7.07
CA VAL A 182 -9.56 1.08 -6.03
C VAL A 182 -9.61 2.38 -5.23
N LEU A 183 -8.55 3.19 -5.28
CA LEU A 183 -8.54 4.56 -4.76
C LEU A 183 -7.50 5.42 -5.49
N THR A 184 -7.96 6.52 -6.08
CA THR A 184 -7.15 7.56 -6.73
C THR A 184 -7.69 8.95 -6.38
N THR A 185 -6.96 9.99 -6.75
CA THR A 185 -7.20 11.38 -6.39
C THR A 185 -7.38 12.26 -7.63
N GLU A 186 -8.29 13.21 -7.57
CA GLU A 186 -8.62 14.16 -8.64
C GLU A 186 -7.98 15.54 -8.44
N GLN A 187 -7.47 15.81 -7.23
CA GLN A 187 -7.03 17.15 -6.83
C GLN A 187 -5.61 17.13 -6.26
N LEU A 188 -5.04 18.32 -6.11
CA LEU A 188 -3.91 18.54 -5.21
C LEU A 188 -4.38 18.26 -3.78
N MET A 189 -3.63 17.46 -3.03
CA MET A 189 -4.07 16.99 -1.72
C MET A 189 -2.89 16.54 -0.86
N TYR A 190 -3.11 16.42 0.45
CA TYR A 190 -2.13 15.85 1.37
C TYR A 190 -2.28 14.32 1.49
N PRO A 191 -1.30 13.51 1.01
CA PRO A 191 -1.43 12.06 0.97
C PRO A 191 -0.97 11.38 2.27
N GLY A 192 -1.62 11.68 3.39
CA GLY A 192 -1.31 11.01 4.67
C GLY A 192 -1.69 9.52 4.69
N ALA A 193 -0.92 8.70 5.41
CA ALA A 193 -1.13 7.25 5.47
C ALA A 193 -2.40 6.83 6.23
N PHE A 194 -3.04 7.74 6.95
CA PHE A 194 -4.36 7.51 7.56
C PHE A 194 -5.44 7.22 6.51
N LEU A 195 -5.28 7.72 5.27
CA LEU A 195 -6.16 7.41 4.14
C LEU A 195 -6.03 5.95 3.73
N LEU A 196 -4.79 5.45 3.63
CA LEU A 196 -4.51 4.05 3.31
C LEU A 196 -5.08 3.14 4.40
N ARG A 197 -4.86 3.45 5.68
CA ARG A 197 -5.40 2.67 6.81
C ARG A 197 -6.91 2.46 6.67
N ASP A 198 -7.67 3.54 6.51
CA ASP A 198 -9.14 3.48 6.50
C ASP A 198 -9.67 2.83 5.21
N ALA A 199 -8.98 3.01 4.07
CA ALA A 199 -9.30 2.31 2.84
C ALA A 199 -9.02 0.80 2.92
N LEU A 200 -7.91 0.40 3.56
CA LEU A 200 -7.55 -1.00 3.76
C LEU A 200 -8.56 -1.74 4.65
N ASP A 201 -9.11 -1.09 5.67
CA ASP A 201 -10.17 -1.69 6.51
C ASP A 201 -11.40 -2.10 5.68
N VAL A 202 -11.76 -1.29 4.67
CA VAL A 202 -12.83 -1.61 3.71
C VAL A 202 -12.40 -2.69 2.72
N TRP A 203 -11.20 -2.59 2.18
CA TRP A 203 -10.68 -3.56 1.22
C TRP A 203 -10.56 -4.97 1.82
N LEU A 204 -10.06 -5.08 3.04
CA LEU A 204 -9.87 -6.36 3.75
C LEU A 204 -11.19 -7.10 4.04
N ARG A 205 -12.31 -6.37 4.17
CA ARG A 205 -13.65 -6.96 4.32
C ARG A 205 -14.39 -7.15 2.99
N GLY A 206 -13.72 -6.97 1.86
CA GLY A 206 -14.32 -7.13 0.53
C GLY A 206 -15.30 -6.02 0.15
N GLY A 207 -15.16 -4.83 0.74
CA GLY A 207 -16.02 -3.69 0.42
C GLY A 207 -15.80 -3.15 -0.99
N SER A 208 -16.77 -2.37 -1.46
CA SER A 208 -16.79 -1.78 -2.80
C SER A 208 -15.86 -0.56 -2.93
N ARG A 209 -15.51 -0.18 -4.17
CA ARG A 209 -14.73 1.05 -4.46
C ARG A 209 -15.40 2.32 -3.93
N PRO A 210 -16.74 2.51 -4.04
CA PRO A 210 -17.41 3.63 -3.39
C PRO A 210 -17.26 3.64 -1.87
N GLU A 211 -17.28 2.48 -1.20
CA GLU A 211 -17.04 2.42 0.24
C GLU A 211 -15.60 2.81 0.60
N MET A 212 -14.60 2.35 -0.16
CA MET A 212 -13.19 2.72 0.04
C MET A 212 -12.98 4.23 -0.17
N ARG A 213 -13.56 4.78 -1.23
CA ARG A 213 -13.59 6.23 -1.50
C ARG A 213 -14.17 7.00 -0.32
N MET A 214 -15.30 6.55 0.21
CA MET A 214 -15.96 7.23 1.32
C MET A 214 -15.22 7.06 2.66
N ALA A 215 -14.52 5.95 2.88
CA ALA A 215 -13.64 5.79 4.03
C ALA A 215 -12.48 6.80 3.97
N ALA A 216 -11.79 6.88 2.83
CA ALA A 216 -10.73 7.87 2.61
C ALA A 216 -11.27 9.32 2.73
N ALA A 217 -12.45 9.61 2.18
CA ALA A 217 -13.08 10.92 2.27
C ALA A 217 -13.39 11.33 3.72
N ARG A 218 -13.91 10.43 4.55
CA ARG A 218 -14.16 10.70 5.98
C ARG A 218 -12.87 10.94 6.74
N ALA A 219 -11.84 10.14 6.47
CA ALA A 219 -10.54 10.28 7.10
C ALA A 219 -9.87 11.62 6.71
N TYR A 220 -9.96 12.00 5.43
CA TYR A 220 -9.46 13.27 4.92
C TYR A 220 -10.23 14.46 5.49
N ALA A 221 -11.56 14.39 5.54
CA ALA A 221 -12.41 15.42 6.14
C ALA A 221 -12.03 15.72 7.59
N ALA A 222 -11.82 14.67 8.39
CA ALA A 222 -11.43 14.79 9.79
C ALA A 222 -10.04 15.46 9.94
N ASN A 223 -9.08 15.07 9.11
CA ASN A 223 -7.72 15.62 9.15
C ASN A 223 -7.66 17.09 8.66
N GLN A 224 -8.33 17.39 7.55
CA GLN A 224 -8.31 18.71 6.91
C GLN A 224 -9.35 19.68 7.47
N LYS A 225 -10.23 19.22 8.37
CA LYS A 225 -11.32 20.00 8.99
C LYS A 225 -12.28 20.59 7.96
N ILE A 226 -12.65 19.77 6.97
CA ILE A 226 -13.61 20.11 5.92
C ILE A 226 -14.82 19.17 5.97
N SER A 227 -15.88 19.48 5.22
CA SER A 227 -17.03 18.58 5.12
C SER A 227 -16.65 17.29 4.38
N VAL A 228 -17.33 16.17 4.73
CA VAL A 228 -17.16 14.89 4.03
C VAL A 228 -17.48 15.01 2.55
N ASN A 229 -18.45 15.86 2.18
CA ASN A 229 -18.79 16.08 0.77
C ASN A 229 -17.64 16.76 0.01
N ALA A 230 -17.02 17.80 0.60
CA ALA A 230 -15.85 18.46 0.01
C ALA A 230 -14.67 17.48 -0.10
N ALA A 231 -14.39 16.72 0.96
CA ALA A 231 -13.33 15.71 0.97
C ALA A 231 -13.57 14.60 -0.07
N ALA A 232 -14.81 14.16 -0.27
CA ALA A 232 -15.14 13.17 -1.28
C ALA A 232 -14.79 13.66 -2.69
N GLY A 233 -14.87 14.97 -2.96
CA GLY A 233 -14.45 15.57 -4.22
C GLY A 233 -12.95 15.42 -4.53
N VAL A 234 -12.11 15.12 -3.53
CA VAL A 234 -10.68 14.85 -3.72
C VAL A 234 -10.43 13.49 -4.35
N PHE A 235 -11.34 12.53 -4.18
CA PHE A 235 -11.16 11.14 -4.58
C PHE A 235 -12.05 10.76 -5.77
N SER A 236 -11.47 10.03 -6.72
CA SER A 236 -12.14 9.59 -7.95
C SER A 236 -13.38 8.75 -7.68
N LYS A 237 -14.41 8.92 -8.51
CA LYS A 237 -15.56 8.00 -8.57
C LYS A 237 -15.20 6.82 -9.46
N LEU A 238 -14.77 5.73 -8.84
CA LEU A 238 -14.44 4.48 -9.53
C LEU A 238 -15.66 3.56 -9.45
N GLU A 239 -16.38 3.42 -10.56
CA GLU A 239 -17.57 2.56 -10.71
C GLU A 239 -17.17 1.13 -11.01
#